data_AF-A0A4P6FJD5-F1
#
_entry.id   AF-A0A4P6FJD5-F1
#
_cell.length_a   1.000
_cell.length_b   1.000
_cell.length_c   1.000
_cell.angle_alpha   90.00
_cell.angle_beta   90.00
_cell.angle_gamma   90.00
#
_symmetry.space_group_name_H-M   'P 1'
#
loop_
_entity.id
_entity.type
_entity.pdbx_description
1 polymer ?
#
loop_
_entity_poly.entity_id
_entity_poly.type
_entity_poly.pdbx_seq_one_letter_code
_entity_poly.pdbx_strand_id
1 'polypeptide(L)'
;MKPSDLFIGVRDVLALLVPGAVLLLLLPIDAIRHIARAITYAPNAEIDATLLLLSFLVLSLAAGSLLAALAGQMDRFVDRQVETDLGDLRFLPGRRRLGGTIRRMKRLAGLASQLRDRVIGEHQGLADAGETPWSARAFWWTYLRLNCPEAISELDRVEGFQKQFRSLTLVFAILAFSAFGAPVSWAKLVTSGPDRALPDAFAGLLAAEPWLLFFGAAVAACLCFLSYAAYRVTFSIRLFEFALIRNVTYIADKG
;
A
#
# COMPACT_ATOMS: atom_id res chain seq x y z
N MET A 1 9.80 -10.97 21.75
CA MET A 1 9.27 -10.72 20.40
C MET A 1 8.78 -12.04 19.83
N LYS A 2 7.58 -12.08 19.26
CA LYS A 2 7.12 -13.28 18.54
C LYS A 2 7.75 -13.27 17.14
N PRO A 3 8.14 -14.44 16.58
CA PRO A 3 8.68 -14.49 15.22
C PRO A 3 7.77 -13.82 14.18
N SER A 4 6.45 -13.88 14.39
CA SER A 4 5.43 -13.20 13.58
C SER A 4 5.67 -11.69 13.44
N ASP A 5 6.15 -11.04 14.50
CA ASP A 5 6.32 -9.58 14.53
C ASP A 5 7.48 -9.15 13.63
N LEU A 6 8.52 -10.00 13.52
CA LEU A 6 9.66 -9.77 12.63
C LEU A 6 9.25 -9.92 11.17
N PHE A 7 8.43 -10.91 10.84
CA PHE A 7 7.92 -11.09 9.47
C PHE A 7 7.03 -9.93 9.02
N ILE A 8 6.23 -9.35 9.93
CA ILE A 8 5.43 -8.15 9.64
C ILE A 8 6.37 -6.99 9.29
N GLY A 9 7.42 -6.75 10.09
CA GLY A 9 8.40 -5.71 9.83
C GLY A 9 9.13 -5.89 8.49
N VAL A 10 9.64 -7.10 8.21
CA VAL A 10 10.31 -7.39 6.94
C VAL A 10 9.39 -7.16 5.74
N ARG A 11 8.14 -7.61 5.83
CA ARG A 11 7.18 -7.44 4.74
C ARG A 11 6.80 -5.97 4.54
N ASP A 12 6.65 -5.18 5.61
CA ASP A 12 6.38 -3.75 5.49
C ASP A 12 7.57 -3.01 4.85
N VAL A 13 8.81 -3.41 5.18
CA VAL A 13 10.00 -2.90 4.49
C VAL A 13 9.99 -3.30 3.01
N LEU A 14 9.70 -4.57 2.68
CA LEU A 14 9.62 -5.03 1.30
C LEU A 14 8.49 -4.36 0.50
N ALA A 15 7.36 -4.07 1.13
CA ALA A 15 6.24 -3.36 0.51
C ALA A 15 6.59 -1.92 0.12
N LEU A 16 7.65 -1.34 0.69
CA LEU A 16 8.21 -0.05 0.29
C LEU A 16 9.40 -0.23 -0.66
N LEU A 17 10.34 -1.10 -0.30
CA LEU A 17 11.57 -1.33 -1.04
C LEU A 17 11.31 -1.86 -2.45
N VAL A 18 10.44 -2.86 -2.62
CA VAL A 18 10.21 -3.48 -3.93
C VAL A 18 9.64 -2.47 -4.95
N PRO A 19 8.54 -1.75 -4.69
CA PRO A 19 8.05 -0.72 -5.62
C PRO A 19 9.08 0.37 -5.90
N GLY A 20 9.83 0.80 -4.89
CA GLY A 20 10.88 1.81 -5.07
C GLY A 20 12.05 1.31 -5.92
N ALA A 21 12.46 0.05 -5.75
CA ALA A 21 13.49 -0.57 -6.57
C ALA A 21 13.01 -0.73 -8.01
N VAL A 22 11.78 -1.18 -8.22
CA VAL A 22 11.16 -1.29 -9.55
C VAL A 22 11.11 0.08 -10.22
N LEU A 23 10.71 1.13 -9.50
CA LEU A 23 10.70 2.49 -10.04
C LEU A 23 12.11 2.96 -10.44
N LEU A 24 13.11 2.78 -9.57
CA LEU A 24 14.49 3.18 -9.85
C LEU A 24 15.11 2.42 -11.02
N LEU A 25 14.82 1.13 -11.16
CA LEU A 25 15.29 0.30 -12.27
C LEU A 25 14.64 0.69 -13.61
N LEU A 26 13.43 1.23 -13.57
CA LEU A 26 12.67 1.63 -14.75
C LEU A 26 12.79 3.13 -15.07
N LEU A 27 13.37 3.93 -14.18
CA LEU A 27 13.66 5.34 -14.44
C LEU A 27 14.70 5.48 -15.58
N PRO A 28 14.55 6.48 -16.46
CA PRO A 28 15.51 6.73 -17.52
C PRO A 28 16.92 7.00 -16.94
N ILE A 29 17.95 6.53 -17.63
CA ILE A 29 19.36 6.61 -17.21
C ILE A 29 19.79 8.03 -16.88
N ASP A 30 19.25 9.03 -17.57
CA ASP A 30 19.59 10.41 -17.32
C ASP A 30 19.26 10.79 -15.86
N ALA A 31 18.15 10.30 -15.31
CA ALA A 31 17.82 10.44 -13.89
C ALA A 31 18.79 9.66 -12.99
N ILE A 32 19.14 8.42 -13.36
CA ILE A 32 20.11 7.58 -12.61
C ILE A 32 21.49 8.25 -12.58
N ARG A 33 21.93 8.90 -13.67
CA ARG A 33 23.21 9.61 -13.74
C ARG A 33 23.26 10.82 -12.81
N HIS A 34 22.16 11.57 -12.69
CA HIS A 34 22.08 12.68 -11.73
C HIS A 34 22.22 12.18 -10.30
N ILE A 35 21.57 11.05 -9.99
CA ILE A 35 21.66 10.39 -8.68
C ILE A 35 23.09 9.86 -8.43
N ALA A 36 23.68 9.15 -9.39
CA ALA A 36 25.01 8.58 -9.28
C ALA A 36 26.09 9.67 -9.10
N ARG A 37 25.98 10.80 -9.80
CA ARG A 37 26.85 11.96 -9.62
C ARG A 37 26.73 12.60 -8.24
N ALA A 38 25.52 12.58 -7.65
CA ALA A 38 25.34 13.09 -6.29
C ALA A 38 26.01 12.18 -5.24
N ILE A 39 26.10 10.87 -5.51
CA ILE A 39 26.72 9.88 -4.61
C ILE A 39 28.25 9.83 -4.78
N THR A 40 28.75 10.03 -6.00
CA THR A 40 30.19 10.01 -6.29
C THR A 40 30.81 11.39 -6.03
N TYR A 41 31.29 11.60 -4.80
CA TYR A 41 31.91 12.87 -4.38
C TYR A 41 33.36 13.04 -4.89
N ALA A 42 33.97 12.01 -5.49
CA ALA A 42 35.34 12.05 -5.98
C ALA A 42 35.42 11.51 -7.43
N PRO A 43 35.90 12.29 -8.41
CA PRO A 43 35.90 11.92 -9.82
C PRO A 43 36.83 10.74 -10.18
N ASN A 44 37.71 10.30 -9.27
CA ASN A 44 38.70 9.25 -9.49
C ASN A 44 38.71 8.14 -8.42
N ALA A 45 37.73 8.12 -7.49
CA ALA A 45 37.67 7.05 -6.50
C ALA A 45 37.05 5.80 -7.12
N GLU A 46 37.66 4.63 -6.90
CA GLU A 46 37.03 3.35 -7.25
C GLU A 46 35.66 3.28 -6.57
N ILE A 47 34.63 3.01 -7.37
CA ILE A 47 33.26 2.94 -6.87
C ILE A 47 33.16 1.65 -6.05
N ASP A 48 33.13 1.78 -4.72
CA ASP A 48 32.86 0.66 -3.84
C ASP A 48 31.45 0.12 -4.13
N ALA A 49 31.39 -1.13 -4.60
CA ALA A 49 30.16 -1.82 -4.91
C ALA A 49 29.21 -1.88 -3.71
N THR A 50 29.75 -1.91 -2.49
CA THR A 50 29.00 -1.92 -1.24
C THR A 50 28.25 -0.59 -1.05
N LEU A 51 28.95 0.52 -1.26
CA LEU A 51 28.37 1.87 -1.12
C LEU A 51 27.32 2.12 -2.20
N LEU A 52 27.55 1.65 -3.42
CA LEU A 52 26.56 1.71 -4.50
C LEU A 52 25.31 0.92 -4.14
N LEU A 53 25.44 -0.32 -3.69
CA LEU A 53 24.30 -1.15 -3.26
C LEU A 53 23.53 -0.50 -2.11
N LEU A 54 24.24 0.03 -1.11
CA LEU A 54 23.63 0.68 0.04
C LEU A 54 22.89 1.96 -0.38
N SER A 55 23.49 2.78 -1.24
CA SER A 55 22.85 3.97 -1.78
C SER A 55 21.60 3.64 -2.59
N PHE A 56 21.64 2.58 -3.41
CA PHE A 56 20.48 2.10 -4.16
C PHE A 56 19.37 1.63 -3.23
N LEU A 57 19.69 0.87 -2.18
CA LEU A 57 18.71 0.42 -1.17
C LEU A 57 18.05 1.60 -0.44
N VAL A 58 18.85 2.59 -0.03
CA VAL A 58 18.34 3.80 0.65
C VAL A 58 17.42 4.59 -0.27
N LEU A 59 17.84 4.82 -1.51
CA LEU A 59 17.05 5.54 -2.51
C LEU A 59 15.78 4.80 -2.88
N SER A 60 15.86 3.47 -3.01
CA SER A 60 14.73 2.59 -3.27
C SER A 60 13.71 2.70 -2.14
N LEU A 61 14.14 2.62 -0.89
CA LEU A 61 13.25 2.77 0.26
C LEU A 61 12.63 4.18 0.31
N ALA A 62 13.40 5.23 0.02
CA ALA A 62 12.92 6.61 -0.01
C ALA A 62 11.86 6.81 -1.11
N ALA A 63 12.14 6.33 -2.33
CA ALA A 63 11.20 6.37 -3.45
C ALA A 63 9.93 5.57 -3.13
N GLY A 64 10.07 4.36 -2.61
CA GLY A 64 8.97 3.52 -2.14
C GLY A 64 8.08 4.20 -1.09
N SER A 65 8.69 4.89 -0.14
CA SER A 65 7.98 5.65 0.91
C SER A 65 7.19 6.81 0.32
N LEU A 66 7.76 7.55 -0.63
CA LEU A 66 7.07 8.62 -1.34
C LEU A 66 5.88 8.08 -2.14
N LEU A 67 6.10 6.97 -2.87
CA LEU A 67 5.04 6.27 -3.61
C LEU A 67 3.92 5.84 -2.67
N ALA A 68 4.25 5.27 -1.51
CA ALA A 68 3.27 4.83 -0.53
C ALA A 68 2.45 5.99 0.06
N ALA A 69 3.08 7.17 0.26
CA ALA A 69 2.40 8.37 0.71
C ALA A 69 1.42 8.92 -0.35
N LEU A 70 1.85 8.99 -1.61
CA LEU A 70 1.01 9.40 -2.74
C LEU A 70 -0.16 8.42 -2.94
N ALA A 71 0.16 7.13 -2.91
CA ALA A 71 -0.79 6.04 -2.97
C ALA A 71 -1.84 6.12 -1.83
N GLY A 72 -1.47 6.63 -0.65
CA GLY A 72 -2.42 6.87 0.45
C GLY A 72 -3.56 7.83 0.11
N GLN A 73 -3.40 8.71 -0.89
CA GLN A 73 -4.51 9.54 -1.38
C GLN A 73 -5.61 8.70 -2.05
N MET A 74 -5.25 7.55 -2.63
CA MET A 74 -6.20 6.63 -3.26
C MET A 74 -7.12 5.96 -2.24
N ASP A 75 -6.68 5.81 -0.98
CA ASP A 75 -7.50 5.27 0.10
C ASP A 75 -8.78 6.08 0.27
N ARG A 76 -8.72 7.41 0.13
CA ARG A 76 -9.91 8.27 0.26
C ARG A 76 -10.97 7.98 -0.81
N PHE A 77 -10.53 7.68 -2.03
CA PHE A 77 -11.44 7.35 -3.13
C PHE A 77 -12.06 5.97 -2.94
N VAL A 78 -11.24 4.98 -2.61
CA VAL A 78 -11.72 3.61 -2.41
C VAL A 78 -12.58 3.50 -1.16
N ASP A 79 -12.21 4.14 -0.04
CA ASP A 79 -12.99 4.09 1.19
C ASP A 79 -14.36 4.76 1.00
N ARG A 80 -14.47 5.87 0.22
CA ARG A 80 -15.76 6.46 -0.15
C ARG A 80 -16.63 5.51 -0.96
N GLN A 81 -16.03 4.80 -1.93
CA GLN A 81 -16.76 3.88 -2.78
C GLN A 81 -17.22 2.64 -2.00
N VAL A 82 -16.32 2.07 -1.19
CA VAL A 82 -16.62 0.96 -0.28
C VAL A 82 -17.70 1.36 0.73
N GLU A 83 -17.69 2.58 1.26
CA GLU A 83 -18.74 3.06 2.16
C GLU A 83 -20.09 3.19 1.47
N THR A 84 -20.11 3.64 0.21
CA THR A 84 -21.33 3.69 -0.62
C THR A 84 -21.87 2.28 -0.86
N ASP A 85 -21.01 1.35 -1.30
CA ASP A 85 -21.38 -0.03 -1.61
C ASP A 85 -21.79 -0.82 -0.34
N LEU A 86 -21.11 -0.58 0.79
CA LEU A 86 -21.50 -1.12 2.10
C LEU A 86 -22.74 -0.40 2.69
N GLY A 87 -23.06 0.80 2.22
CA GLY A 87 -24.33 1.46 2.50
C GLY A 87 -25.49 0.74 1.79
N ASP A 88 -25.24 0.34 0.54
CA ASP A 88 -26.19 -0.33 -0.36
C ASP A 88 -26.16 -1.85 -0.29
N LEU A 89 -25.99 -2.40 0.92
CA LEU A 89 -25.94 -3.84 1.28
C LEU A 89 -27.18 -4.70 0.94
N ARG A 90 -27.93 -4.36 -0.11
CA ARG A 90 -28.93 -5.19 -0.77
C ARG A 90 -28.32 -6.39 -1.52
N PHE A 91 -27.03 -6.35 -1.84
CA PHE A 91 -26.41 -7.32 -2.76
C PHE A 91 -25.76 -8.56 -2.12
N LEU A 92 -25.66 -8.67 -0.79
CA LEU A 92 -25.08 -9.87 -0.16
C LEU A 92 -26.16 -10.90 0.22
N PRO A 93 -26.16 -12.11 -0.37
CA PRO A 93 -27.10 -13.17 -0.04
C PRO A 93 -26.95 -13.58 1.44
N GLY A 94 -28.06 -13.63 2.20
CA GLY A 94 -28.09 -14.14 3.58
C GLY A 94 -28.19 -13.12 4.73
N ARG A 95 -28.35 -11.80 4.46
CA ARG A 95 -28.08 -10.73 5.45
C ARG A 95 -29.25 -10.05 6.19
N ARG A 96 -30.47 -10.63 6.30
CA ARG A 96 -31.53 -10.02 7.17
C ARG A 96 -31.10 -9.86 8.65
N ARG A 97 -30.32 -10.81 9.19
CA ARG A 97 -29.75 -10.71 10.56
C ARG A 97 -28.62 -9.67 10.66
N LEU A 98 -27.94 -9.41 9.55
CA LEU A 98 -26.69 -8.67 9.53
C LEU A 98 -26.91 -7.16 9.44
N GLY A 99 -28.00 -6.71 8.79
CA GLY A 99 -28.44 -5.31 8.84
C GLY A 99 -28.84 -4.83 10.25
N GLY A 100 -29.27 -5.75 11.13
CA GLY A 100 -29.51 -5.45 12.55
C GLY A 100 -28.20 -5.14 13.28
N THR A 101 -27.17 -5.97 13.06
CA THR A 101 -25.89 -5.79 13.73
C THR A 101 -25.09 -4.62 13.18
N ILE A 102 -25.15 -4.34 11.87
CA ILE A 102 -24.58 -3.12 11.29
C ILE A 102 -25.19 -1.87 11.92
N ARG A 103 -26.52 -1.85 12.10
CA ARG A 103 -27.18 -0.74 12.80
C ARG A 103 -26.75 -0.61 14.26
N ARG A 104 -26.59 -1.73 14.99
CA ARG A 104 -26.03 -1.73 16.34
C ARG A 104 -24.59 -1.23 16.38
N MET A 105 -23.76 -1.65 15.43
CA MET A 105 -22.37 -1.22 15.32
C MET A 105 -22.25 0.26 14.94
N LYS A 106 -23.08 0.77 14.02
CA LYS A 106 -23.19 2.21 13.74
C LYS A 106 -23.61 3.00 14.99
N ARG A 107 -24.55 2.47 15.79
CA ARG A 107 -24.92 3.07 17.08
C ARG A 107 -23.76 3.07 18.07
N LEU A 108 -23.02 1.96 18.22
CA LEU A 108 -21.85 1.89 19.09
C LEU A 108 -20.74 2.85 18.65
N ALA A 109 -20.48 2.94 17.35
CA ALA A 109 -19.55 3.92 16.81
C ALA A 109 -20.02 5.36 17.09
N GLY A 110 -21.32 5.64 16.94
CA GLY A 110 -21.91 6.94 17.31
C GLY A 110 -21.86 7.24 18.80
N LEU A 111 -22.02 6.24 19.66
CA LEU A 111 -21.86 6.41 21.12
C LEU A 111 -20.40 6.65 21.49
N ALA A 112 -19.46 5.94 20.85
CA ALA A 112 -18.03 6.16 21.05
C ALA A 112 -17.62 7.55 20.58
N SER A 113 -18.14 8.05 19.45
CA SER A 113 -17.88 9.42 18.99
C SER A 113 -18.50 10.46 19.93
N GLN A 114 -19.70 10.23 20.45
CA GLN A 114 -20.32 11.13 21.44
C GLN A 114 -19.54 11.15 22.76
N LEU A 115 -19.04 10.01 23.23
CA LEU A 115 -18.17 9.92 24.40
C LEU A 115 -16.85 10.66 24.16
N ARG A 116 -16.25 10.50 22.98
CA ARG A 116 -15.07 11.27 22.56
C ARG A 116 -15.34 12.76 22.61
N ASP A 117 -16.45 13.22 22.01
CA ASP A 117 -16.77 14.64 21.95
C ASP A 117 -17.05 15.22 23.34
N ARG A 118 -17.56 14.43 24.28
CA ARG A 118 -17.72 14.86 25.69
C ARG A 118 -16.40 14.90 26.45
N VAL A 119 -15.56 13.87 26.34
CA VAL A 119 -14.32 13.76 27.13
C VAL A 119 -13.20 14.64 26.57
N ILE A 120 -13.08 14.70 25.24
CA ILE A 120 -12.02 15.45 24.54
C ILE A 120 -12.49 16.87 24.19
N GLY A 121 -13.79 17.08 23.94
CA GLY A 121 -14.33 18.41 23.65
C GLY A 121 -14.24 19.37 24.85
N GLU A 122 -14.09 18.88 26.08
CA GLU A 122 -13.72 19.72 27.23
C GLU A 122 -12.24 20.15 27.21
N HIS A 123 -11.38 19.48 26.44
CA HIS A 123 -9.93 19.71 26.35
C HIS A 123 -9.55 20.29 24.98
N GLN A 124 -10.31 21.29 24.52
CA GLN A 124 -10.34 21.89 23.17
C GLN A 124 -9.02 22.47 22.62
N GLY A 125 -7.88 22.37 23.31
CA GLY A 125 -6.59 22.89 22.83
C GLY A 125 -5.81 21.99 21.86
N LEU A 126 -6.25 20.75 21.61
CA LEU A 126 -5.47 19.72 20.89
C LEU A 126 -6.11 19.22 19.58
N ALA A 127 -7.28 19.73 19.19
CA ALA A 127 -8.09 19.16 18.11
C ALA A 127 -7.64 19.53 16.68
N ASP A 128 -6.76 20.52 16.50
CA ASP A 128 -6.35 21.01 15.18
C ASP A 128 -5.15 20.25 14.56
N ALA A 129 -4.54 19.31 15.28
CA ALA A 129 -3.50 18.45 14.73
C ALA A 129 -4.12 17.18 14.12
N GLY A 130 -4.07 17.08 12.79
CA GLY A 130 -4.76 16.09 11.97
C GLY A 130 -4.75 14.64 12.47
N GLU A 131 -5.89 13.98 12.20
CA GLU A 131 -6.23 12.58 12.55
C GLU A 131 -6.32 12.28 14.04
N THR A 132 -7.51 12.47 14.62
CA THR A 132 -7.78 12.00 15.98
C THR A 132 -7.51 10.49 16.11
N PRO A 133 -6.86 10.01 17.19
CA PRO A 133 -6.50 8.59 17.40
C PRO A 133 -7.70 7.62 17.53
N TRP A 134 -8.92 8.12 17.35
CA TRP A 134 -10.20 7.43 17.57
C TRP A 134 -11.09 7.41 16.32
N SER A 135 -10.51 7.20 15.13
CA SER A 135 -11.31 6.86 13.95
C SER A 135 -12.06 5.54 14.19
N ALA A 136 -13.21 5.33 13.55
CA ALA A 136 -13.94 4.05 13.66
C ALA A 136 -13.03 2.87 13.33
N ARG A 137 -12.15 3.02 12.33
CA ARG A 137 -11.10 2.06 12.00
C ARG A 137 -10.15 1.82 13.18
N ALA A 138 -9.60 2.86 13.80
CA ALA A 138 -8.70 2.75 14.94
C ALA A 138 -9.37 2.08 16.16
N PHE A 139 -10.63 2.41 16.42
CA PHE A 139 -11.43 1.75 17.45
C PHE A 139 -11.55 0.24 17.19
N TRP A 140 -12.00 -0.14 15.99
CA TRP A 140 -12.17 -1.56 15.64
C TRP A 140 -10.85 -2.32 15.65
N TRP A 141 -9.78 -1.67 15.19
CA TRP A 141 -8.44 -2.23 15.23
C TRP A 141 -7.98 -2.50 16.67
N THR A 142 -8.19 -1.54 17.57
CA THR A 142 -7.86 -1.67 19.00
C THR A 142 -8.73 -2.71 19.69
N TYR A 143 -10.03 -2.71 19.38
CA TYR A 143 -10.97 -3.70 19.89
C TYR A 143 -10.53 -5.11 19.50
N LEU A 144 -10.22 -5.34 18.22
CA LEU A 144 -9.71 -6.63 17.76
C LEU A 144 -8.38 -6.96 18.43
N ARG A 145 -7.51 -5.99 18.74
CA ARG A 145 -6.19 -6.24 19.38
C ARG A 145 -6.32 -6.82 20.76
N LEU A 146 -7.28 -6.32 21.50
CA LEU A 146 -7.57 -6.79 22.85
C LEU A 146 -8.32 -8.11 22.84
N ASN A 147 -9.11 -8.35 21.80
CA ASN A 147 -10.07 -9.45 21.79
C ASN A 147 -9.58 -10.63 20.94
N CYS A 148 -9.30 -10.43 19.65
CA CYS A 148 -9.01 -11.47 18.66
C CYS A 148 -7.58 -11.30 18.08
N PRO A 149 -6.51 -11.74 18.75
CA PRO A 149 -5.15 -11.59 18.24
C PRO A 149 -4.93 -12.35 16.92
N GLU A 150 -5.59 -13.49 16.72
CA GLU A 150 -5.54 -14.26 15.48
C GLU A 150 -6.13 -13.48 14.30
N ALA A 151 -7.28 -12.83 14.50
CA ALA A 151 -7.91 -11.99 13.48
C ALA A 151 -7.00 -10.83 13.06
N ILE A 152 -6.18 -10.32 13.97
CA ILE A 152 -5.21 -9.28 13.64
C ILE A 152 -4.04 -9.77 12.84
N SER A 153 -3.50 -10.95 13.16
CA SER A 153 -2.44 -11.49 12.33
C SER A 153 -2.90 -11.63 10.87
N GLU A 154 -4.17 -11.96 10.64
CA GLU A 154 -4.76 -12.02 9.31
C GLU A 154 -5.05 -10.64 8.71
N LEU A 155 -5.52 -9.68 9.51
CA LEU A 155 -5.73 -8.29 9.06
C LEU A 155 -4.41 -7.61 8.70
N ASP A 156 -3.38 -7.78 9.52
CA ASP A 156 -2.01 -7.36 9.24
C ASP A 156 -1.56 -8.05 7.94
N ARG A 157 -1.81 -9.35 7.78
CA ARG A 157 -1.50 -10.10 6.55
C ARG A 157 -2.12 -9.44 5.32
N VAL A 158 -3.41 -9.13 5.35
CA VAL A 158 -4.12 -8.49 4.23
C VAL A 158 -3.64 -7.04 4.02
N GLU A 159 -3.37 -6.29 5.09
CA GLU A 159 -2.93 -4.89 4.99
C GLU A 159 -1.57 -4.76 4.29
N GLY A 160 -0.61 -5.65 4.57
CA GLY A 160 0.68 -5.60 3.87
C GLY A 160 0.57 -5.87 2.38
N PHE A 161 -0.29 -6.81 1.96
CA PHE A 161 -0.58 -7.00 0.54
C PHE A 161 -1.25 -5.75 -0.07
N GLN A 162 -2.20 -5.15 0.66
CA GLN A 162 -2.83 -3.91 0.23
C GLN A 162 -1.80 -2.80 -0.01
N LYS A 163 -0.86 -2.57 0.93
CA LYS A 163 0.21 -1.56 0.80
C LYS A 163 1.10 -1.81 -0.43
N GLN A 164 1.46 -3.08 -0.67
CA GLN A 164 2.29 -3.49 -1.80
C GLN A 164 1.59 -3.25 -3.15
N PHE A 165 0.34 -3.70 -3.30
CA PHE A 165 -0.40 -3.49 -4.55
C PHE A 165 -0.67 -2.01 -4.81
N ARG A 166 -0.96 -1.23 -3.76
CA ARG A 166 -1.23 0.21 -3.86
C ARG A 166 -0.03 0.99 -4.39
N SER A 167 1.16 0.69 -3.88
CA SER A 167 2.40 1.31 -4.33
C SER A 167 2.80 0.86 -5.75
N LEU A 168 2.62 -0.44 -6.07
CA LEU A 168 2.85 -0.96 -7.42
C LEU A 168 1.91 -0.34 -8.47
N THR A 169 0.64 -0.09 -8.13
CA THR A 169 -0.28 0.65 -9.02
C THR A 169 0.32 2.00 -9.43
N LEU A 170 0.90 2.74 -8.47
CA LEU A 170 1.49 4.04 -8.77
C LEU A 170 2.76 3.90 -9.63
N VAL A 171 3.60 2.91 -9.34
CA VAL A 171 4.81 2.61 -10.15
C VAL A 171 4.42 2.33 -11.60
N PHE A 172 3.46 1.44 -11.83
CA PHE A 172 3.02 1.09 -13.18
C PHE A 172 2.28 2.23 -13.88
N ALA A 173 1.55 3.07 -13.13
CA ALA A 173 0.94 4.28 -13.68
C ALA A 173 1.99 5.32 -14.12
N ILE A 174 3.04 5.54 -13.32
CA ILE A 174 4.17 6.40 -13.69
C ILE A 174 4.88 5.82 -14.91
N LEU A 175 5.12 4.51 -14.94
CA LEU A 175 5.75 3.83 -16.06
C LEU A 175 4.93 4.01 -17.34
N ALA A 176 3.62 3.77 -17.28
CA ALA A 176 2.71 4.00 -18.39
C ALA A 176 2.80 5.46 -18.84
N PHE A 177 2.67 6.43 -17.93
CA PHE A 177 2.76 7.84 -18.28
C PHE A 177 4.11 8.22 -18.92
N SER A 178 5.22 7.65 -18.43
CA SER A 178 6.56 7.90 -18.99
C SER A 178 6.78 7.27 -20.37
N ALA A 179 6.13 6.13 -20.64
CA ALA A 179 6.14 5.48 -21.95
C ALA A 179 5.17 6.16 -22.94
N PHE A 180 4.24 6.98 -22.43
CA PHE A 180 3.30 7.72 -23.25
C PHE A 180 3.98 8.93 -23.90
N GLY A 181 4.28 8.82 -25.20
CA GLY A 181 4.76 9.94 -26.01
C GLY A 181 6.28 10.16 -26.04
N ALA A 182 7.06 9.38 -25.29
CA ALA A 182 8.52 9.38 -25.39
C ALA A 182 9.01 8.04 -25.96
N PRO A 183 9.83 8.02 -27.03
CA PRO A 183 10.57 6.83 -27.39
C PRO A 183 11.53 6.54 -26.24
N VAL A 184 11.22 5.51 -25.44
CA VAL A 184 12.09 5.08 -24.35
C VAL A 184 13.39 4.62 -25.00
N SER A 185 14.42 5.47 -24.95
CA SER A 185 15.70 5.17 -25.59
C SER A 185 16.48 4.17 -24.73
N TRP A 186 16.00 2.94 -24.69
CA TRP A 186 16.69 1.79 -24.10
C TRP A 186 18.11 1.62 -24.65
N ALA A 187 18.36 2.13 -25.86
CA ALA A 187 19.69 2.24 -26.47
C ALA A 187 20.70 2.96 -25.56
N LYS A 188 20.31 3.96 -24.76
CA LYS A 188 21.22 4.61 -23.81
C LYS A 188 21.58 3.74 -22.59
N LEU A 189 20.73 2.74 -22.27
CA LEU A 189 20.87 1.86 -21.11
C LEU A 189 21.92 0.78 -21.38
N VAL A 190 22.01 0.37 -22.64
CA VAL A 190 22.98 -0.61 -23.15
C VAL A 190 24.33 0.04 -23.48
N THR A 191 24.35 1.31 -23.93
CA THR A 191 25.56 1.92 -24.52
C THR A 191 26.47 2.69 -23.56
N SER A 192 26.18 2.70 -22.25
CA SER A 192 26.98 3.49 -21.28
C SER A 192 27.93 2.69 -20.38
N GLY A 193 28.21 1.43 -20.71
CA GLY A 193 29.31 0.66 -20.12
C GLY A 193 30.10 -0.08 -21.20
N PRO A 194 31.44 0.01 -21.24
CA PRO A 194 32.23 -0.56 -22.34
C PRO A 194 32.25 -2.10 -22.40
N ASP A 195 31.84 -2.85 -21.36
CA ASP A 195 32.12 -4.30 -21.31
C ASP A 195 31.09 -5.19 -20.57
N ARG A 196 29.80 -4.83 -20.53
CA ARG A 196 28.81 -5.75 -19.94
C ARG A 196 27.58 -5.90 -20.83
N ALA A 197 27.56 -7.02 -21.56
CA ALA A 197 26.35 -7.59 -22.10
C ALA A 197 25.29 -7.65 -20.99
N LEU A 198 24.25 -6.82 -21.10
CA LEU A 198 22.99 -7.14 -20.46
C LEU A 198 22.62 -8.55 -20.93
N PRO A 199 22.22 -9.47 -20.03
CA PRO A 199 21.84 -10.82 -20.42
C PRO A 199 20.85 -10.74 -21.58
N ASP A 200 21.04 -11.52 -22.65
CA ASP A 200 20.18 -11.55 -23.84
C ASP A 200 18.68 -11.64 -23.49
N ALA A 201 18.35 -12.15 -22.30
CA ALA A 201 17.03 -12.16 -21.68
C ALA A 201 16.31 -10.78 -21.69
N PHE A 202 17.03 -9.66 -21.60
CA PHE A 202 16.42 -8.33 -21.61
C PHE A 202 16.41 -7.67 -23.00
N ALA A 203 17.14 -8.19 -23.99
CA ALA A 203 17.21 -7.62 -25.33
C ALA A 203 15.83 -7.53 -26.00
N GLY A 204 14.98 -8.54 -25.81
CA GLY A 204 13.60 -8.54 -26.31
C GLY A 204 12.70 -7.48 -25.63
N LEU A 205 12.96 -7.17 -24.36
CA LEU A 205 12.23 -6.13 -23.62
C LEU A 205 12.68 -4.72 -24.04
N LEU A 206 13.97 -4.57 -24.36
CA LEU A 206 14.58 -3.33 -24.86
C LEU A 206 14.18 -3.04 -26.33
N ALA A 207 13.87 -4.08 -27.09
CA ALA A 207 13.35 -4.00 -28.46
C ALA A 207 11.82 -3.87 -28.52
N ALA A 208 11.11 -3.93 -27.38
CA ALA A 208 9.67 -3.77 -27.34
C ALA A 208 9.29 -2.32 -27.70
N GLU A 209 8.36 -2.18 -28.64
CA GLU A 209 7.84 -0.89 -29.05
C GLU A 209 7.30 -0.09 -27.83
N PRO A 210 7.52 1.23 -27.77
CA PRO A 210 7.09 2.06 -26.62
C PRO A 210 5.60 1.90 -26.27
N TRP A 211 4.74 1.66 -27.26
CA TRP A 211 3.30 1.44 -27.06
C TRP A 211 2.99 0.11 -26.38
N LEU A 212 3.79 -0.94 -26.58
CA LEU A 212 3.64 -2.23 -25.88
C LEU A 212 3.98 -2.08 -24.40
N LEU A 213 5.04 -1.32 -24.10
CA LEU A 213 5.42 -1.00 -22.71
C LEU A 213 4.36 -0.14 -22.03
N PHE A 214 3.84 0.88 -22.72
CA PHE A 214 2.70 1.67 -22.25
C PHE A 214 1.51 0.78 -21.92
N PHE A 215 1.10 -0.07 -22.85
CA PHE A 215 -0.08 -0.92 -22.68
C PHE A 215 0.14 -1.95 -21.56
N GLY A 216 1.29 -2.62 -21.53
CA GLY A 216 1.64 -3.57 -20.48
C GLY A 216 1.68 -2.92 -19.10
N ALA A 217 2.27 -1.73 -18.98
CA ALA A 217 2.29 -0.96 -17.74
C ALA A 217 0.88 -0.51 -17.32
N ALA A 218 0.07 -0.02 -18.24
CA ALA A 218 -1.30 0.41 -17.95
C ALA A 218 -2.19 -0.77 -17.49
N VAL A 219 -2.08 -1.93 -18.15
CA VAL A 219 -2.76 -3.16 -17.75
C VAL A 219 -2.29 -3.62 -16.37
N ALA A 220 -0.98 -3.62 -16.11
CA ALA A 220 -0.42 -3.99 -14.81
C ALA A 220 -0.90 -3.03 -13.70
N ALA A 221 -0.94 -1.71 -13.96
CA ALA A 221 -1.46 -0.72 -13.03
C ALA A 221 -2.93 -0.98 -12.70
N CYS A 222 -3.74 -1.27 -13.72
CA CYS A 222 -5.15 -1.59 -13.58
C CYS A 222 -5.37 -2.87 -12.77
N LEU A 223 -4.64 -3.96 -13.07
CA LEU A 223 -4.72 -5.22 -12.32
C LEU A 223 -4.28 -5.05 -10.87
N CYS A 224 -3.21 -4.28 -10.61
CA CYS A 224 -2.77 -3.96 -9.26
C CYS A 224 -3.85 -3.15 -8.51
N PHE A 225 -4.50 -2.20 -9.19
CA PHE A 225 -5.56 -1.39 -8.60
C PHE A 225 -6.80 -2.22 -8.26
N LEU A 226 -7.25 -3.08 -9.19
CA LEU A 226 -8.37 -3.98 -8.96
C LEU A 226 -8.07 -4.96 -7.81
N SER A 227 -6.86 -5.51 -7.77
CA SER A 227 -6.41 -6.37 -6.67
C SER A 227 -6.43 -5.62 -5.34
N TYR A 228 -5.87 -4.40 -5.32
CA TYR A 228 -5.89 -3.51 -4.17
C TYR A 228 -7.32 -3.24 -3.67
N ALA A 229 -8.24 -2.86 -4.57
CA ALA A 229 -9.64 -2.60 -4.23
C ALA A 229 -10.34 -3.87 -3.70
N ALA A 230 -10.12 -5.02 -4.34
CA ALA A 230 -10.67 -6.30 -3.90
C ALA A 230 -10.15 -6.69 -2.50
N TYR A 231 -8.85 -6.51 -2.23
CA TYR A 231 -8.27 -6.72 -0.90
C TYR A 231 -8.87 -5.76 0.12
N ARG A 232 -9.11 -4.50 -0.24
CA ARG A 232 -9.72 -3.51 0.65
C ARG A 232 -11.17 -3.85 1.03
N VAL A 233 -11.95 -4.31 0.07
CA VAL A 233 -13.32 -4.82 0.31
C VAL A 233 -13.26 -6.06 1.19
N THR A 234 -12.41 -7.03 0.84
CA THR A 234 -12.25 -8.28 1.60
C THR A 234 -11.82 -8.01 3.03
N PHE A 235 -10.86 -7.10 3.22
CA PHE A 235 -10.40 -6.62 4.52
C PHE A 235 -11.58 -6.09 5.35
N SER A 236 -12.40 -5.23 4.75
CA SER A 236 -13.56 -4.62 5.42
C SER A 236 -14.62 -5.66 5.81
N ILE A 237 -14.85 -6.65 4.94
CA ILE A 237 -15.78 -7.76 5.20
C ILE A 237 -15.24 -8.65 6.33
N ARG A 238 -13.98 -9.06 6.27
CA ARG A 238 -13.34 -9.90 7.30
C ARG A 238 -13.30 -9.22 8.65
N LEU A 239 -12.94 -7.93 8.68
CA LEU A 239 -12.99 -7.10 9.88
C LEU A 239 -14.38 -7.16 10.52
N PHE A 240 -15.42 -7.06 9.70
CA PHE A 240 -16.82 -7.12 10.14
C PHE A 240 -17.24 -8.52 10.62
N GLU A 241 -16.86 -9.58 9.89
CA GLU A 241 -17.13 -10.97 10.27
C GLU A 241 -16.50 -11.33 11.62
N PHE A 242 -15.23 -10.96 11.83
CA PHE A 242 -14.55 -11.22 13.10
C PHE A 242 -15.18 -10.45 14.26
N ALA A 243 -15.59 -9.20 14.03
CA ALA A 243 -16.33 -8.42 15.02
C ALA A 243 -17.70 -9.03 15.35
N LEU A 244 -18.35 -9.68 14.38
CA LEU A 244 -19.64 -10.35 14.56
C LEU A 244 -19.56 -11.66 15.33
N ILE A 245 -18.71 -12.58 14.88
CA ILE A 245 -18.63 -13.97 15.41
C ILE A 245 -18.36 -13.93 16.92
N ARG A 246 -17.50 -13.00 17.35
CA ARG A 246 -17.19 -12.85 18.78
C ARG A 246 -18.36 -12.30 19.61
N ASN A 247 -19.10 -11.33 19.07
CA ASN A 247 -20.26 -10.79 19.79
C ASN A 247 -21.36 -11.85 19.97
N VAL A 248 -21.51 -12.76 19.00
CA VAL A 248 -22.49 -13.84 19.10
C VAL A 248 -22.06 -14.90 20.12
N THR A 249 -20.80 -15.32 20.11
CA THR A 249 -20.27 -16.30 21.08
C THR A 249 -20.31 -15.78 22.52
N TYR A 250 -19.95 -14.51 22.74
CA TYR A 250 -20.00 -13.90 24.07
C TYR A 250 -21.42 -13.84 24.67
N ILE A 251 -22.45 -13.68 23.83
CA ILE A 251 -23.85 -13.67 24.27
C ILE A 251 -24.32 -15.10 24.59
N ALA A 252 -23.89 -16.09 23.80
CA ALA A 252 -24.26 -17.49 24.01
C ALA A 252 -23.65 -18.07 25.30
N ASP A 253 -22.46 -17.62 25.70
CA ASP A 253 -21.81 -18.10 26.94
C ASP A 253 -22.36 -17.45 28.22
N LYS A 254 -23.16 -16.39 28.11
CA LYS A 254 -23.69 -15.61 29.25
C LYS A 254 -25.20 -15.67 29.43
N GLY A 255 -25.92 -16.31 28.52
CA GLY A 255 -27.37 -16.52 28.59
C GLY A 255 -27.71 -17.96 28.87
#